data_AF-A0AAU8GXS1-F1
#
_entry.id   AF-A0AAU8GXS1-F1
#
_cell.length_a   1.000
_cell.length_b   1.000
_cell.length_c   1.000
_cell.angle_alpha   90.00
_cell.angle_beta   90.00
_cell.angle_gamma   90.00
#
_symmetry.space_group_name_H-M   'P 1'
#
loop_
_entity.id
_entity.type
_entity.pdbx_description
1 polymer ?
#
loop_
_entity_poly.entity_id
_entity_poly.type
_entity_poly.pdbx_seq_one_letter_code
_entity_poly.pdbx_strand_id
1 'polypeptide(L)'
;MQAIRYRITALSPLIFSSNTGDPNMVATLDYIPGSHLRGLFANEFIEKNKLNAVAESDERFFKWFIKGEIKFLNAYIASRDYQNEFQIHYPVPLSIQREKHDDSKIYDLLLTEIEDEEIQTKPFDGNYCRLKESSIYLESLNKSINFHHSRDRHTGVAKQGIIFNYESIDEGQVFEGFILSSAENLLEFKKSFPQGVYYLGRSKSNQYGKVRFEILSDEPFEFYSEIKDSDIKAGEAVLTLLSDTIIYNENGFPVVDIKEFERAIGCPVKKAFIRAKEWEGFISVWRLKTPLEICFTAGSAFIIDVKEDDIPRLRQLQKKGIGMLTHLGFGRFVIGWQESEKYYIAQKDKKYSKPVSTPPQALKSIISSLAEEFLIANTQKIAIRKASEFEKNIPPKSLLSKLEKAVTEDKLTELLKNLKTTAKNHLTKCKTSEQTLYDFLVDFLKKDNHEELKNLLNEHNFNRILRDFELFDINNSDILTKLKKTYLSTLLSVLRKMQNRR
;
A
#
# COMPACT_ATOMS: atom_id res chain seq x y z
N MET A 1 -10.59 25.39 17.35
CA MET A 1 -10.56 25.68 15.89
C MET A 1 -11.30 24.53 15.25
N GLN A 2 -12.22 24.79 14.34
CA GLN A 2 -13.08 23.75 13.82
C GLN A 2 -12.69 23.35 12.40
N ALA A 3 -13.18 22.19 11.98
CA ALA A 3 -12.99 21.64 10.65
C ALA A 3 -14.29 21.12 10.03
N ILE A 4 -14.27 21.07 8.70
CA ILE A 4 -15.12 20.18 7.91
C ILE A 4 -14.22 19.25 7.10
N ARG A 5 -14.58 17.98 7.00
CA ARG A 5 -13.94 17.00 6.11
C ARG A 5 -14.63 17.04 4.76
N TYR A 6 -13.87 17.02 3.67
CA TYR A 6 -14.40 16.99 2.31
C TYR A 6 -13.76 15.88 1.49
N ARG A 7 -14.43 15.52 0.39
CA ARG A 7 -13.97 14.59 -0.63
C ARG A 7 -13.99 15.23 -2.00
N ILE A 8 -12.98 14.90 -2.80
CA ILE A 8 -12.84 15.26 -4.20
C ILE A 8 -12.69 13.97 -5.01
N THR A 9 -13.63 13.69 -5.91
CA THR A 9 -13.47 12.63 -6.90
C THR A 9 -13.07 13.25 -8.24
N ALA A 10 -11.97 12.80 -8.82
CA ALA A 10 -11.57 13.18 -10.17
C ALA A 10 -12.58 12.62 -11.19
N LEU A 11 -13.33 13.49 -11.88
CA LEU A 11 -14.27 13.09 -12.94
C LEU A 11 -13.66 13.21 -14.34
N SER A 12 -12.44 13.75 -14.41
CA SER A 12 -11.57 13.84 -15.58
C SER A 12 -10.12 13.98 -15.06
N PRO A 13 -9.09 13.81 -15.89
CA PRO A 13 -7.71 13.95 -15.44
C PRO A 13 -7.41 15.33 -14.84
N LEU A 14 -6.57 15.37 -13.80
CA LEU A 14 -6.24 16.61 -13.05
C LEU A 14 -4.77 16.98 -13.23
N ILE A 15 -4.49 18.27 -13.39
CA ILE A 15 -3.13 18.81 -13.56
C ILE A 15 -2.88 19.89 -12.52
N PHE A 16 -1.90 19.65 -11.65
CA PHE A 16 -1.39 20.59 -10.66
C PHE A 16 0.09 20.82 -10.94
N SER A 17 0.42 21.79 -11.80
CA SER A 17 1.78 21.93 -12.35
C SER A 17 2.87 21.92 -11.27
N SER A 18 3.84 21.04 -11.44
CA SER A 18 5.09 20.99 -10.68
C SER A 18 6.26 21.23 -11.64
N ASN A 19 7.35 21.84 -11.14
CA ASN A 19 8.55 22.06 -11.95
C ASN A 19 9.46 20.83 -11.85
N THR A 20 9.68 20.13 -12.96
CA THR A 20 10.58 18.96 -13.03
C THR A 20 11.89 19.26 -13.76
N GLY A 21 12.12 20.50 -14.18
CA GLY A 21 13.33 20.90 -14.91
C GLY A 21 13.38 20.43 -16.38
N ASP A 22 12.47 19.57 -16.81
CA ASP A 22 12.31 19.21 -18.23
C ASP A 22 11.45 20.28 -18.94
N PRO A 23 12.02 21.04 -19.90
CA PRO A 23 11.29 22.10 -20.61
C PRO A 23 10.12 21.58 -21.46
N ASN A 24 10.09 20.29 -21.80
CA ASN A 24 9.07 19.67 -22.64
C ASN A 24 8.02 18.88 -21.84
N MET A 25 8.16 18.79 -20.51
CA MET A 25 7.21 18.10 -19.64
C MET A 25 6.62 19.05 -18.59
N VAL A 26 5.30 19.15 -18.57
CA VAL A 26 4.57 19.73 -17.44
C VAL A 26 4.15 18.58 -16.54
N ALA A 27 4.91 18.36 -15.47
CA ALA A 27 4.57 17.38 -14.46
C ALA A 27 3.41 17.86 -13.57
N THR A 28 2.80 16.92 -12.85
CA THR A 28 1.77 17.23 -11.86
C THR A 28 2.22 16.87 -10.45
N LEU A 29 1.75 17.61 -9.45
CA LEU A 29 1.84 17.21 -8.06
C LEU A 29 1.03 15.94 -7.81
N ASP A 30 1.44 15.18 -6.80
CA ASP A 30 0.82 13.90 -6.42
C ASP A 30 -0.27 14.06 -5.35
N TYR A 31 -0.83 15.26 -5.19
CA TYR A 31 -1.91 15.60 -4.26
C TYR A 31 -2.66 16.83 -4.77
N ILE A 32 -3.81 17.15 -4.18
CA ILE A 32 -4.57 18.37 -4.49
C ILE A 32 -4.14 19.49 -3.53
N PRO A 33 -3.49 20.56 -4.00
CA PRO A 33 -3.00 21.60 -3.10
C PRO A 33 -4.12 22.45 -2.52
N GLY A 34 -4.02 22.79 -1.24
CA GLY A 34 -4.95 23.70 -0.56
C GLY A 34 -5.03 25.07 -1.25
N SER A 35 -3.93 25.55 -1.81
CA SER A 35 -3.87 26.79 -2.60
C SER A 35 -4.80 26.78 -3.84
N HIS A 36 -4.95 25.63 -4.50
CA HIS A 36 -5.83 25.49 -5.66
C HIS A 36 -7.30 25.46 -5.24
N LEU A 37 -7.62 24.85 -4.11
CA LEU A 37 -8.97 24.87 -3.53
C LEU A 37 -9.36 26.28 -3.09
N ARG A 38 -8.45 27.00 -2.42
CA ARG A 38 -8.64 28.41 -2.10
C ARG A 38 -8.95 29.22 -3.36
N GLY A 39 -8.15 29.04 -4.41
CA GLY A 39 -8.36 29.75 -5.69
C GLY A 39 -9.68 29.41 -6.38
N LEU A 40 -10.11 28.14 -6.32
CA LEU A 40 -11.42 27.71 -6.80
C LEU A 40 -12.54 28.46 -6.06
N PHE A 41 -12.60 28.34 -4.74
CA PHE A 41 -13.70 28.92 -3.97
C PHE A 41 -13.66 30.45 -3.92
N ALA A 42 -12.48 31.06 -4.02
CA ALA A 42 -12.36 32.50 -4.21
C ALA A 42 -13.01 32.95 -5.52
N ASN A 43 -12.76 32.25 -6.63
CA ASN A 43 -13.39 32.56 -7.91
C ASN A 43 -14.91 32.36 -7.87
N GLU A 44 -15.38 31.24 -7.31
CA GLU A 44 -16.82 30.98 -7.11
C GLU A 44 -17.48 32.09 -6.28
N PHE A 45 -16.79 32.60 -5.26
CA PHE A 45 -17.28 33.71 -4.45
C PHE A 45 -17.39 35.00 -5.26
N ILE A 46 -16.36 35.33 -6.06
CA ILE A 46 -16.34 36.52 -6.91
C ILE A 46 -17.49 36.47 -7.93
N GLU A 47 -17.67 35.33 -8.60
CA GLU A 47 -18.72 35.15 -9.62
C GLU A 47 -20.11 35.25 -9.02
N LYS A 48 -20.36 34.54 -7.90
CA LYS A 48 -21.65 34.53 -7.21
C LYS A 48 -22.05 35.90 -6.66
N ASN A 49 -21.08 36.66 -6.13
CA ASN A 49 -21.32 37.99 -5.54
C ASN A 49 -21.07 39.15 -6.53
N LYS A 50 -20.72 38.85 -7.78
CA LYS A 50 -20.46 39.84 -8.85
C LYS A 50 -19.44 40.91 -8.47
N LEU A 51 -18.40 40.53 -7.71
CA LEU A 51 -17.39 41.47 -7.19
C LEU A 51 -16.40 41.95 -8.25
N ASN A 52 -16.25 41.18 -9.34
CA ASN A 52 -15.35 41.50 -10.46
C ASN A 52 -13.92 41.85 -9.97
N ALA A 53 -13.31 42.90 -10.52
CA ALA A 53 -11.92 43.28 -10.29
C ALA A 53 -11.66 44.01 -8.95
N VAL A 54 -12.66 44.18 -8.08
CA VAL A 54 -12.53 44.85 -6.77
C VAL A 54 -12.86 43.92 -5.61
N ALA A 55 -12.68 42.61 -5.81
CA ALA A 55 -13.01 41.58 -4.84
C ALA A 55 -12.30 41.78 -3.49
N GLU A 56 -11.07 42.29 -3.50
CA GLU A 56 -10.29 42.59 -2.30
C GLU A 56 -10.91 43.67 -1.39
N SER A 57 -11.84 44.49 -1.92
CA SER A 57 -12.56 45.50 -1.15
C SER A 57 -13.76 44.91 -0.40
N ASP A 58 -14.22 43.71 -0.77
CA ASP A 58 -15.25 42.99 -0.01
C ASP A 58 -14.65 42.41 1.27
N GLU A 59 -15.24 42.79 2.41
CA GLU A 59 -14.71 42.43 3.73
C GLU A 59 -14.66 40.91 3.94
N ARG A 60 -15.69 40.19 3.46
CA ARG A 60 -15.77 38.74 3.63
C ARG A 60 -14.75 38.04 2.73
N PHE A 61 -14.63 38.44 1.47
CA PHE A 61 -13.63 37.92 0.55
C PHE A 61 -12.22 38.12 1.08
N PHE A 62 -11.92 39.34 1.56
CA PHE A 62 -10.63 39.67 2.15
C PHE A 62 -10.34 38.77 3.36
N LYS A 63 -11.28 38.67 4.31
CA LYS A 63 -11.12 37.83 5.51
C LYS A 63 -10.91 36.35 5.15
N TRP A 64 -11.78 35.79 4.32
CA TRP A 64 -11.77 34.36 4.01
C TRP A 64 -10.55 33.94 3.18
N PHE A 65 -10.25 34.66 2.10
CA PHE A 65 -9.29 34.19 1.08
C PHE A 65 -7.94 34.90 1.12
N ILE A 66 -7.90 36.18 1.47
CA ILE A 66 -6.66 36.97 1.49
C ILE A 66 -5.97 36.87 2.85
N LYS A 67 -6.70 37.16 3.93
CA LYS A 67 -6.22 37.03 5.31
C LYS A 67 -6.13 35.56 5.76
N GLY A 68 -6.85 34.67 5.10
CA GLY A 68 -6.78 33.23 5.34
C GLY A 68 -7.49 32.79 6.62
N GLU A 69 -8.62 33.43 6.96
CA GLU A 69 -9.48 32.99 8.06
C GLU A 69 -10.12 31.63 7.76
N ILE A 70 -10.29 31.28 6.48
CA ILE A 70 -10.57 29.91 6.04
C ILE A 70 -9.28 29.30 5.51
N LYS A 71 -8.83 28.23 6.16
CA LYS A 71 -7.61 27.49 5.77
C LYS A 71 -8.00 26.27 4.97
N PHE A 72 -7.44 26.14 3.77
CA PHE A 72 -7.62 24.96 2.93
C PHE A 72 -6.39 24.07 3.08
N LEU A 73 -6.54 22.91 3.70
CA LEU A 73 -5.47 21.93 3.77
C LEU A 73 -5.36 21.17 2.44
N ASN A 74 -4.20 20.56 2.19
CA ASN A 74 -4.02 19.67 1.05
C ASN A 74 -4.99 18.49 1.14
N ALA A 75 -5.46 18.03 -0.01
CA ALA A 75 -6.23 16.79 -0.12
C ALA A 75 -5.32 15.67 -0.63
N TYR A 76 -5.23 14.59 0.14
CA TYR A 76 -4.39 13.43 -0.18
C TYR A 76 -5.24 12.27 -0.67
N ILE A 77 -4.59 11.33 -1.37
CA ILE A 77 -5.26 10.16 -1.94
C ILE A 77 -5.99 9.37 -0.83
N ALA A 78 -7.22 8.99 -1.10
CA ALA A 78 -8.05 8.19 -0.21
C ALA A 78 -8.50 6.91 -0.90
N SER A 79 -8.35 5.79 -0.21
CA SER A 79 -8.76 4.47 -0.69
C SER A 79 -9.74 3.83 0.29
N ARG A 80 -10.50 2.84 -0.15
CA ARG A 80 -11.42 2.11 0.74
C ARG A 80 -10.67 1.01 1.49
N ASP A 81 -10.94 0.90 2.78
CA ASP A 81 -10.47 -0.22 3.60
C ASP A 81 -11.38 -1.46 3.49
N TYR A 82 -11.10 -2.47 4.32
CA TYR A 82 -11.84 -3.72 4.37
C TYR A 82 -13.32 -3.54 4.77
N GLN A 83 -13.64 -2.49 5.53
CA GLN A 83 -15.00 -2.12 5.93
C GLN A 83 -15.70 -1.28 4.86
N ASN A 84 -15.06 -1.05 3.71
CA ASN A 84 -15.53 -0.20 2.63
C ASN A 84 -15.59 1.29 3.00
N GLU A 85 -14.87 1.71 4.03
CA GLU A 85 -14.75 3.10 4.46
C GLU A 85 -13.53 3.76 3.82
N PHE A 86 -13.65 5.04 3.45
CA PHE A 86 -12.52 5.78 2.89
C PHE A 86 -11.52 6.20 3.96
N GLN A 87 -10.26 5.82 3.74
CA GLN A 87 -9.12 6.14 4.57
C GLN A 87 -8.16 7.02 3.77
N ILE A 88 -7.69 8.11 4.40
CA ILE A 88 -6.72 9.04 3.82
C ILE A 88 -5.32 8.44 3.98
N HIS A 89 -4.51 8.50 2.93
CA HIS A 89 -3.10 8.14 2.96
C HIS A 89 -2.26 9.42 2.86
N TYR A 90 -1.37 9.64 3.82
CA TYR A 90 -0.50 10.81 3.93
C TYR A 90 0.91 10.53 3.39
N PRO A 91 1.75 11.55 3.14
CA PRO A 91 3.13 11.32 2.70
C PRO A 91 3.87 10.34 3.62
N VAL A 92 4.56 9.36 3.03
CA VAL A 92 5.32 8.38 3.81
C VAL A 92 6.44 9.11 4.56
N PRO A 93 6.59 8.90 5.89
CA PRO A 93 7.75 9.41 6.61
C PRO A 93 9.05 8.98 5.94
N LEU A 94 9.98 9.91 5.70
CA LEU A 94 11.25 9.66 4.99
C LEU A 94 12.15 8.66 5.72
N SER A 95 11.97 8.50 7.02
CA SER A 95 12.65 7.52 7.84
C SER A 95 12.13 6.10 7.63
N ILE A 96 10.88 5.93 7.16
CA ILE A 96 10.32 4.63 6.84
C ILE A 96 10.83 4.20 5.46
N GLN A 97 11.67 3.17 5.46
CA GLN A 97 12.34 2.68 4.26
C GLN A 97 12.23 1.16 4.17
N ARG A 98 12.27 0.65 2.94
CA ARG A 98 12.28 -0.80 2.67
C ARG A 98 13.65 -1.26 2.22
N GLU A 99 13.97 -2.53 2.47
CA GLU A 99 15.20 -3.11 1.91
C GLU A 99 15.13 -3.14 0.37
N LYS A 100 16.28 -2.98 -0.29
CA LYS A 100 16.34 -3.02 -1.75
C LYS A 100 16.11 -4.43 -2.33
N HIS A 101 16.52 -5.46 -1.59
CA HIS A 101 16.51 -6.86 -2.03
C HIS A 101 15.37 -7.68 -1.44
N ASP A 102 14.66 -7.14 -0.44
CA ASP A 102 13.49 -7.73 0.18
C ASP A 102 12.46 -6.64 0.51
N ASP A 103 11.57 -6.34 -0.43
CA ASP A 103 10.55 -5.29 -0.26
C ASP A 103 9.54 -5.62 0.87
N SER A 104 9.59 -6.81 1.49
CA SER A 104 8.75 -7.18 2.64
C SER A 104 9.25 -6.63 3.97
N LYS A 105 10.54 -6.29 4.05
CA LYS A 105 11.16 -5.74 5.26
C LYS A 105 11.20 -4.23 5.20
N ILE A 106 10.58 -3.62 6.21
CA ILE A 106 10.43 -2.18 6.32
C ILE A 106 10.86 -1.74 7.70
N TYR A 107 11.71 -0.73 7.74
CA TYR A 107 12.28 -0.17 8.96
C TYR A 107 11.94 1.29 9.06
N ASP A 108 11.73 1.75 10.29
CA ASP A 108 11.74 3.16 10.61
C ASP A 108 13.10 3.57 11.16
N LEU A 109 13.94 4.13 10.28
CA LEU A 109 15.31 4.48 10.61
C LEU A 109 15.45 5.63 11.61
N LEU A 110 14.35 6.28 12.01
CA LEU A 110 14.36 7.14 13.19
C LEU A 110 14.45 6.31 14.47
N LEU A 111 13.65 5.24 14.56
CA LEU A 111 13.44 4.43 15.76
C LEU A 111 14.38 3.24 15.87
N THR A 112 14.92 2.74 14.76
CA THR A 112 15.91 1.66 14.75
C THR A 112 17.18 2.07 14.01
N GLU A 113 18.28 1.42 14.36
CA GLU A 113 19.50 1.39 13.56
C GLU A 113 19.64 0.01 12.91
N ILE A 114 20.23 -0.04 11.72
CA ILE A 114 20.51 -1.29 11.03
C ILE A 114 22.00 -1.57 11.24
N GLU A 115 22.31 -2.61 12.02
CA GLU A 115 23.69 -2.98 12.37
C GLU A 115 24.44 -3.66 11.21
N ASP A 116 23.70 -4.29 10.30
CA ASP A 116 24.26 -5.01 9.15
C ASP A 116 24.50 -4.04 7.98
N GLU A 117 25.78 -3.76 7.70
CA GLU A 117 26.22 -2.86 6.63
C GLU A 117 25.85 -3.36 5.22
N GLU A 118 25.53 -4.65 5.03
CA GLU A 118 25.09 -5.17 3.74
C GLU A 118 23.63 -4.78 3.42
N ILE A 119 22.83 -4.42 4.43
CA ILE A 119 21.43 -4.07 4.26
C ILE A 119 21.31 -2.64 3.72
N GLN A 120 21.02 -2.54 2.43
CA GLN A 120 20.69 -1.27 1.79
C GLN A 120 19.18 -1.04 1.76
N THR A 121 18.76 0.14 2.18
CA THR A 121 17.37 0.58 2.18
C THR A 121 17.09 1.64 1.10
N LYS A 122 15.81 1.84 0.79
CA LYS A 122 15.32 2.90 -0.09
C LYS A 122 13.98 3.44 0.40
N PRO A 123 13.69 4.74 0.19
CA PRO A 123 12.39 5.32 0.53
C PRO A 123 11.26 4.81 -0.36
N PHE A 124 10.02 5.04 0.07
CA PHE A 124 8.81 4.78 -0.71
C PHE A 124 8.44 5.96 -1.61
N ASP A 125 9.32 6.35 -2.53
CA ASP A 125 9.04 7.47 -3.44
C ASP A 125 7.74 7.24 -4.25
N GLY A 126 6.95 8.29 -4.43
CA GLY A 126 5.66 8.25 -5.14
C GLY A 126 4.51 7.54 -4.40
N ASN A 127 4.71 7.13 -3.14
CA ASN A 127 3.68 6.50 -2.33
C ASN A 127 3.22 7.42 -1.19
N TYR A 128 2.01 7.14 -0.73
CA TYR A 128 1.38 7.65 0.46
C TYR A 128 1.07 6.47 1.38
N CYS A 129 1.01 6.70 2.69
CA CYS A 129 0.67 5.67 3.65
C CYS A 129 -0.38 6.09 4.68
N ARG A 130 -0.99 5.05 5.24
CA ARG A 130 -1.58 5.10 6.56
C ARG A 130 -0.83 4.10 7.43
N LEU A 131 -0.45 4.51 8.64
CA LEU A 131 0.13 3.62 9.65
C LEU A 131 -0.95 3.20 10.62
N LYS A 132 -0.93 1.93 11.01
CA LYS A 132 -1.73 1.39 12.12
C LYS A 132 -0.93 0.28 12.78
N GLU A 133 -0.58 0.46 14.05
CA GLU A 133 0.31 -0.46 14.77
C GLU A 133 1.58 -0.69 13.93
N SER A 134 2.02 -1.94 13.76
CA SER A 134 3.17 -2.30 12.91
C SER A 134 2.79 -2.56 11.45
N SER A 135 1.64 -2.06 10.97
CA SER A 135 1.19 -2.22 9.59
C SER A 135 1.24 -0.90 8.82
N ILE A 136 1.77 -0.95 7.59
CA ILE A 136 1.75 0.16 6.64
C ILE A 136 0.82 -0.14 5.46
N TYR A 137 -0.14 0.74 5.23
CA TYR A 137 -1.09 0.68 4.11
C TYR A 137 -0.65 1.67 3.05
N LEU A 138 -0.01 1.16 1.99
CA LEU A 138 0.54 1.99 0.91
C LEU A 138 -0.51 2.25 -0.18
N GLU A 139 -0.55 3.48 -0.67
CA GLU A 139 -1.33 3.89 -1.83
C GLU A 139 -0.48 4.78 -2.73
N SER A 140 -0.65 4.64 -4.05
CA SER A 140 0.05 5.45 -5.04
C SER A 140 -0.95 6.02 -6.02
N LEU A 141 -0.65 7.19 -6.58
CA LEU A 141 -1.49 7.76 -7.61
C LEU A 141 -1.23 7.09 -8.95
N ASN A 142 -2.30 6.91 -9.72
CA ASN A 142 -2.19 6.61 -11.14
C ASN A 142 -2.06 7.93 -11.90
N LYS A 143 -1.05 8.03 -12.77
CA LYS A 143 -0.78 9.19 -13.60
C LYS A 143 -0.55 8.76 -15.04
N SER A 144 -1.06 9.56 -15.96
CA SER A 144 -0.88 9.38 -17.40
C SER A 144 -0.15 10.56 -18.02
N ILE A 145 0.67 10.28 -19.03
CA ILE A 145 1.32 11.30 -19.86
C ILE A 145 0.52 11.47 -21.15
N ASN A 146 0.05 12.68 -21.39
CA ASN A 146 -0.70 13.05 -22.58
C ASN A 146 0.15 13.93 -23.50
N PHE A 147 0.24 13.52 -24.77
CA PHE A 147 0.97 14.27 -25.81
C PHE A 147 0.08 15.37 -26.40
N HIS A 148 0.56 16.61 -26.39
CA HIS A 148 -0.13 17.74 -27.03
C HIS A 148 0.72 18.32 -28.16
N HIS A 149 0.13 18.34 -29.36
CA HIS A 149 0.69 19.02 -30.53
C HIS A 149 -0.07 20.34 -30.77
N SER A 150 0.65 21.46 -30.88
CA SER A 150 0.01 22.70 -31.33
C SER A 150 -0.40 22.55 -32.81
N ARG A 151 -1.69 22.67 -33.10
CA ARG A 151 -2.22 22.71 -34.48
C ARG A 151 -2.57 24.16 -34.81
N ASP A 152 -2.12 24.65 -35.96
CA ASP A 152 -2.54 25.95 -36.46
C ASP A 152 -3.99 25.86 -36.94
N ARG A 153 -4.90 26.60 -36.28
CA ARG A 153 -6.35 26.57 -36.56
C ARG A 153 -6.73 27.06 -37.96
N HIS A 154 -5.82 27.73 -38.69
CA HIS A 154 -6.11 28.22 -40.04
C HIS A 154 -5.66 27.30 -41.19
N THR A 155 -4.63 26.47 -40.99
CA THR A 155 -4.05 25.67 -42.09
C THR A 155 -4.15 24.17 -41.89
N GLY A 156 -4.50 23.69 -40.69
CA GLY A 156 -4.60 22.26 -40.39
C GLY A 156 -3.26 21.50 -40.41
N VAL A 157 -2.15 22.19 -40.67
CA VAL A 157 -0.79 21.63 -40.65
C VAL A 157 -0.19 21.80 -39.26
N ALA A 158 0.49 20.76 -38.77
CA ALA A 158 1.24 20.84 -37.51
C ALA A 158 2.35 21.89 -37.64
N LYS A 159 2.37 22.91 -36.77
CA LYS A 159 3.53 23.81 -36.68
C LYS A 159 4.74 22.98 -36.22
N GLN A 160 5.84 23.06 -36.96
CA GLN A 160 7.11 22.48 -36.52
C GLN A 160 7.50 23.08 -35.17
N GLY A 161 7.75 22.21 -34.19
CA GLY A 161 8.77 22.50 -33.17
C GLY A 161 8.34 22.59 -31.71
N ILE A 162 7.07 22.41 -31.33
CA ILE A 162 6.73 22.39 -29.89
C ILE A 162 5.81 21.22 -29.54
N ILE A 163 6.42 20.14 -29.06
CA ILE A 163 5.75 18.99 -28.45
C ILE A 163 5.80 19.25 -26.94
N PHE A 164 4.63 19.29 -26.30
CA PHE A 164 4.56 19.33 -24.84
C PHE A 164 3.86 18.09 -24.32
N ASN A 165 4.43 17.50 -23.28
CA ASN A 165 3.85 16.40 -22.53
C ASN A 165 3.22 16.93 -21.25
N TYR A 166 1.96 16.60 -21.01
CA TYR A 166 1.32 16.87 -19.73
C TYR A 166 1.19 15.56 -18.95
N GLU A 167 1.79 15.51 -17.77
CA GLU A 167 1.45 14.51 -16.78
C GLU A 167 0.16 14.95 -16.06
N SER A 168 -0.78 14.03 -15.89
CA SER A 168 -2.04 14.27 -15.19
C SER A 168 -2.36 13.12 -14.25
N ILE A 169 -2.95 13.45 -13.10
CA ILE A 169 -3.60 12.47 -12.22
C ILE A 169 -4.80 11.89 -12.96
N ASP A 170 -4.89 10.56 -13.02
CA ASP A 170 -5.97 9.88 -13.74
C ASP A 170 -7.34 10.09 -13.07
N GLU A 171 -8.39 10.05 -13.89
CA GLU A 171 -9.78 10.11 -13.43
C GLU A 171 -10.17 8.90 -12.56
N GLY A 172 -11.23 9.05 -11.78
CA GLY A 172 -11.76 8.02 -10.87
C GLY A 172 -11.06 7.97 -9.50
N GLN A 173 -9.92 8.65 -9.34
CA GLN A 173 -9.22 8.73 -8.05
C GLN A 173 -9.94 9.66 -7.07
N VAL A 174 -9.84 9.32 -5.78
CA VAL A 174 -10.54 10.00 -4.69
C VAL A 174 -9.51 10.62 -3.75
N PHE A 175 -9.73 11.87 -3.39
CA PHE A 175 -8.89 12.64 -2.48
C PHE A 175 -9.74 13.19 -1.35
N GLU A 176 -9.18 13.28 -0.15
CA GLU A 176 -9.86 13.86 0.99
C GLU A 176 -8.95 14.80 1.77
N GLY A 177 -9.56 15.79 2.40
CA GLY A 177 -8.85 16.79 3.19
C GLY A 177 -9.78 17.53 4.12
N PHE A 178 -9.26 18.60 4.73
CA PHE A 178 -9.97 19.39 5.72
C PHE A 178 -9.94 20.88 5.38
N ILE A 179 -11.02 21.58 5.73
CA ILE A 179 -11.08 23.05 5.72
C ILE A 179 -11.22 23.49 7.17
N LEU A 180 -10.36 24.39 7.62
CA LEU A 180 -10.30 24.85 9.02
C LEU A 180 -10.74 26.31 9.13
N SER A 181 -11.60 26.62 10.10
CA SER A 181 -11.96 28.00 10.47
C SER A 181 -12.70 28.06 11.82
N SER A 182 -13.37 29.17 12.11
CA SER A 182 -14.43 29.22 13.13
C SER A 182 -15.66 28.44 12.68
N ALA A 183 -16.50 28.05 13.65
CA ALA A 183 -17.77 27.37 13.38
C ALA A 183 -18.65 28.17 12.39
N GLU A 184 -18.78 29.46 12.68
CA GLU A 184 -19.58 30.42 11.91
C GLU A 184 -19.12 30.49 10.46
N ASN A 185 -17.82 30.68 10.23
CA ASN A 185 -17.25 30.74 8.89
C ASN A 185 -17.45 29.41 8.13
N LEU A 186 -17.32 28.26 8.79
CA LEU A 186 -17.52 26.96 8.15
C LEU A 186 -18.99 26.72 7.78
N LEU A 187 -19.94 27.12 8.63
CA LEU A 187 -21.36 27.05 8.32
C LEU A 187 -21.73 27.96 7.15
N GLU A 188 -21.20 29.19 7.12
CA GLU A 188 -21.39 30.10 5.99
C GLU A 188 -20.71 29.61 4.72
N PHE A 189 -19.53 29.01 4.82
CA PHE A 189 -18.84 28.38 3.69
C PHE A 189 -19.70 27.27 3.08
N LYS A 190 -20.24 26.35 3.90
CA LYS A 190 -21.14 25.27 3.45
C LYS A 190 -22.37 25.80 2.71
N LYS A 191 -22.95 26.90 3.20
CA LYS A 191 -24.10 27.56 2.54
C LYS A 191 -23.71 28.25 1.23
N SER A 192 -22.50 28.81 1.18
CA SER A 192 -22.01 29.57 0.04
C SER A 192 -21.60 28.66 -1.13
N PHE A 193 -21.02 27.51 -0.84
CA PHE A 193 -20.44 26.57 -1.80
C PHE A 193 -21.05 25.18 -1.64
N PRO A 194 -22.14 24.86 -2.39
CA PRO A 194 -22.81 23.58 -2.28
C PRO A 194 -21.93 22.43 -2.80
N GLN A 195 -22.25 21.21 -2.38
CA GLN A 195 -21.66 20.01 -2.98
C GLN A 195 -22.05 19.95 -4.46
N GLY A 196 -21.14 19.45 -5.32
CA GLY A 196 -21.41 19.47 -6.75
C GLY A 196 -20.18 19.25 -7.62
N VAL A 197 -20.31 19.62 -8.89
CA VAL A 197 -19.24 19.53 -9.88
C VAL A 197 -18.53 20.87 -9.99
N TYR A 198 -17.21 20.85 -9.86
CA TYR A 198 -16.34 22.02 -9.97
C TYR A 198 -15.18 21.75 -10.93
N TYR A 199 -14.41 22.80 -11.24
CA TYR A 199 -13.23 22.73 -12.10
C TYR A 199 -11.96 23.19 -11.37
N LEU A 200 -11.05 22.25 -11.15
CA LEU A 200 -9.82 22.41 -10.36
C LEU A 200 -8.57 22.11 -11.20
N GLY A 201 -7.45 22.77 -10.91
CA GLY A 201 -6.19 22.58 -11.64
C GLY A 201 -6.07 23.43 -12.91
N ARG A 202 -5.06 23.11 -13.72
CA ARG A 202 -4.72 23.79 -14.99
C ARG A 202 -5.52 23.22 -16.17
N SER A 203 -5.65 24.03 -17.23
CA SER A 203 -6.29 23.63 -18.50
C SER A 203 -7.77 23.22 -18.35
N LYS A 204 -8.49 23.92 -17.46
CA LYS A 204 -9.93 23.78 -17.17
C LYS A 204 -10.75 23.85 -18.47
N SER A 205 -10.99 22.71 -19.08
CA SER A 205 -11.73 22.52 -20.33
C SER A 205 -12.48 21.19 -20.24
N ASN A 206 -13.25 20.79 -21.25
CA ASN A 206 -13.97 19.50 -21.21
C ASN A 206 -13.04 18.28 -21.06
N GLN A 207 -11.72 18.42 -21.23
CA GLN A 207 -10.75 17.34 -21.14
C GLN A 207 -10.06 17.21 -19.77
N TYR A 208 -10.00 18.28 -18.96
CA TYR A 208 -9.23 18.28 -17.70
C TYR A 208 -9.92 19.08 -16.59
N GLY A 209 -9.65 18.67 -15.35
CA GLY A 209 -9.94 19.46 -14.15
C GLY A 209 -11.34 19.30 -13.58
N LYS A 210 -12.24 18.55 -14.21
CA LYS A 210 -13.59 18.29 -13.68
C LYS A 210 -13.52 17.39 -12.44
N VAL A 211 -14.11 17.85 -11.34
CA VAL A 211 -14.15 17.13 -10.06
C VAL A 211 -15.54 17.14 -9.45
N ARG A 212 -15.87 16.12 -8.65
CA ARG A 212 -17.00 16.14 -7.73
C ARG A 212 -16.49 16.51 -6.34
N PHE A 213 -17.03 17.56 -5.75
CA PHE A 213 -16.75 18.00 -4.38
C PHE A 213 -17.91 17.64 -3.46
N GLU A 214 -17.60 16.94 -2.37
CA GLU A 214 -18.55 16.47 -1.37
C GLU A 214 -18.10 16.90 0.03
N ILE A 215 -19.03 17.31 0.88
CA ILE A 215 -18.75 17.64 2.29
C ILE A 215 -19.20 16.45 3.11
N LEU A 216 -18.26 15.81 3.81
CA LEU A 216 -18.50 14.58 4.54
C LEU A 216 -18.97 14.81 5.98
N SER A 217 -18.81 16.04 6.48
CA SER A 217 -19.22 16.42 7.85
C SER A 217 -20.54 17.19 7.82
N ASP A 218 -21.54 16.68 8.56
CA ASP A 218 -22.83 17.34 8.72
C ASP A 218 -22.70 18.67 9.47
N GLU A 219 -21.86 18.72 10.50
CA GLU A 219 -21.56 19.92 11.27
C GLU A 219 -20.04 20.12 11.41
N PRO A 220 -19.57 21.37 11.55
CA PRO A 220 -18.20 21.65 11.95
C PRO A 220 -17.84 20.95 13.26
N PHE A 221 -16.64 20.36 13.34
CA PHE A 221 -16.18 19.63 14.53
C PHE A 221 -14.85 20.20 15.03
N GLU A 222 -14.56 20.03 16.32
CA GLU A 222 -13.28 20.49 16.88
C GLU A 222 -12.12 19.71 16.24
N PHE A 223 -11.20 20.45 15.64
CA PHE A 223 -10.07 19.89 14.92
C PHE A 223 -8.85 19.85 15.83
N TYR A 224 -8.18 18.70 15.86
CA TYR A 224 -6.94 18.48 16.59
C TYR A 224 -5.78 18.17 15.63
N SER A 225 -6.01 17.20 14.75
CA SER A 225 -5.04 16.71 13.76
C SER A 225 -5.76 16.05 12.59
N GLU A 226 -5.08 15.99 11.45
CA GLU A 226 -5.46 15.19 10.29
C GLU A 226 -5.48 13.67 10.58
N ILE A 227 -4.69 13.23 11.56
CA ILE A 227 -4.60 11.84 12.01
C ILE A 227 -5.16 11.76 13.42
N LYS A 228 -6.24 11.00 13.61
CA LYS A 228 -7.00 10.97 14.87
C LYS A 228 -6.35 10.16 15.98
N ASP A 229 -5.66 9.08 15.62
CA ASP A 229 -5.12 8.10 16.58
C ASP A 229 -3.72 8.46 17.09
N SER A 230 -3.28 9.70 16.90
CA SER A 230 -1.99 10.18 17.38
C SER A 230 -2.13 10.90 18.72
N ASP A 231 -1.27 10.58 19.70
CA ASP A 231 -1.20 11.30 20.97
C ASP A 231 0.20 11.83 21.26
N ILE A 232 0.25 12.99 21.92
CA ILE A 232 1.49 13.65 22.30
C ILE A 232 1.81 13.24 23.72
N LYS A 233 2.90 12.49 23.89
CA LYS A 233 3.43 12.05 25.18
C LYS A 233 4.72 12.80 25.50
N ALA A 234 5.00 13.01 26.79
CA ALA A 234 6.29 13.53 27.22
C ALA A 234 7.42 12.52 26.99
N GLY A 235 8.64 13.01 26.86
CA GLY A 235 9.82 12.26 26.45
C GLY A 235 10.10 12.38 24.95
N GLU A 236 10.74 11.36 24.39
CA GLU A 236 11.02 11.32 22.96
C GLU A 236 9.75 11.01 22.18
N ALA A 237 9.40 11.89 21.25
CA ALA A 237 8.24 11.74 20.38
C ALA A 237 8.64 11.96 18.92
N VAL A 238 8.02 11.19 18.02
CA VAL A 238 8.22 11.36 16.57
C VAL A 238 7.25 12.42 16.04
N LEU A 239 7.79 13.46 15.41
CA LEU A 239 7.06 14.46 14.66
C LEU A 239 7.25 14.20 13.16
N THR A 240 6.16 14.08 12.41
CA THR A 240 6.18 13.92 10.95
C THR A 240 5.49 15.10 10.27
N LEU A 241 6.12 15.72 9.28
CA LEU A 241 5.49 16.73 8.43
C LEU A 241 4.52 16.07 7.45
N LEU A 242 3.25 16.44 7.51
CA LEU A 242 2.21 15.96 6.59
C LEU A 242 2.16 16.81 5.32
N SER A 243 2.63 18.05 5.36
CA SER A 243 2.74 18.95 4.21
C SER A 243 4.12 19.59 4.14
N ASP A 244 4.42 20.20 2.99
CA ASP A 244 5.59 21.05 2.86
C ASP A 244 5.54 22.19 3.91
N THR A 245 6.69 22.56 4.44
CA THR A 245 6.81 23.52 5.56
C THR A 245 7.90 24.53 5.28
N ILE A 246 7.53 25.80 5.24
CA ILE A 246 8.44 26.93 4.99
C ILE A 246 8.72 27.61 6.33
N ILE A 247 9.99 27.68 6.72
CA ILE A 247 10.45 28.35 7.94
C ILE A 247 11.43 29.43 7.54
N TYR A 248 11.23 30.63 8.09
CA TYR A 248 12.15 31.74 7.90
C TYR A 248 13.11 31.81 9.08
N ASN A 249 14.38 32.07 8.79
CA ASN A 249 15.35 32.43 9.83
C ASN A 249 15.11 33.86 10.34
N GLU A 250 15.89 34.27 11.33
CA GLU A 250 15.84 35.61 11.93
C GLU A 250 16.04 36.77 10.92
N ASN A 251 16.66 36.50 9.78
CA ASN A 251 16.89 37.48 8.70
C ASN A 251 15.79 37.46 7.63
N GLY A 252 14.74 36.66 7.80
CA GLY A 252 13.60 36.57 6.88
C GLY A 252 13.82 35.72 5.64
N PHE A 253 14.86 34.88 5.60
CA PHE A 253 15.12 33.98 4.48
C PHE A 253 14.53 32.59 4.73
N PRO A 254 13.92 31.95 3.71
CA PRO A 254 13.50 30.56 3.80
C PRO A 254 14.69 29.62 3.95
N VAL A 255 14.66 28.77 4.96
CA VAL A 255 15.74 27.82 5.25
C VAL A 255 15.20 26.43 5.61
N VAL A 256 15.99 25.42 5.27
CA VAL A 256 15.85 24.05 5.79
C VAL A 256 16.97 23.84 6.80
N ASP A 257 16.74 24.29 8.03
CA ASP A 257 17.73 24.22 9.12
C ASP A 257 17.07 23.67 10.40
N ILE A 258 17.79 22.80 11.11
CA ILE A 258 17.28 22.14 12.31
C ILE A 258 17.06 23.13 13.45
N LYS A 259 17.94 24.12 13.65
CA LYS A 259 17.80 25.08 14.75
C LYS A 259 16.60 25.99 14.54
N GLU A 260 16.36 26.44 13.31
CA GLU A 260 15.15 27.20 13.00
C GLU A 260 13.89 26.36 13.14
N PHE A 261 13.95 25.07 12.78
CA PHE A 261 12.87 24.13 13.05
C PHE A 261 12.60 23.99 14.56
N GLU A 262 13.63 23.75 15.37
CA GLU A 262 13.56 23.69 16.84
C GLU A 262 12.94 24.96 17.42
N ARG A 263 13.25 26.15 16.90
CA ARG A 263 12.61 27.41 17.33
C ARG A 263 11.14 27.46 16.95
N ALA A 264 10.79 27.01 15.75
CA ALA A 264 9.41 27.00 15.27
C ALA A 264 8.52 26.03 16.06
N ILE A 265 9.02 24.85 16.42
CA ILE A 265 8.30 23.87 17.23
C ILE A 265 8.57 24.00 18.74
N GLY A 266 9.57 24.77 19.14
CA GLY A 266 10.05 25.06 20.50
C GLY A 266 10.45 23.84 21.34
N CYS A 267 10.95 22.78 20.72
CA CYS A 267 11.48 21.59 21.37
C CYS A 267 12.83 21.23 20.71
N PRO A 268 13.78 20.65 21.43
CA PRO A 268 15.02 20.14 20.84
C PRO A 268 14.75 18.96 19.89
N VAL A 269 15.54 18.86 18.82
CA VAL A 269 15.55 17.73 17.88
C VAL A 269 16.77 16.86 18.16
N LYS A 270 16.54 15.56 18.37
CA LYS A 270 17.60 14.56 18.60
C LYS A 270 18.07 13.89 17.32
N LYS A 271 17.13 13.56 16.43
CA LYS A 271 17.40 12.85 15.17
C LYS A 271 16.41 13.33 14.11
N ALA A 272 16.84 13.39 12.85
CA ALA A 272 16.01 13.91 11.77
C ALA A 272 16.27 13.20 10.45
N PHE A 273 15.19 12.97 9.69
CA PHE A 273 15.21 12.60 8.28
C PHE A 273 14.51 13.72 7.51
N ILE A 274 15.32 14.54 6.83
CA ILE A 274 14.84 15.74 6.14
C ILE A 274 15.12 15.67 4.65
N ARG A 275 14.23 16.27 3.87
CA ARG A 275 14.47 16.55 2.45
C ARG A 275 14.04 18.00 2.21
N ALA A 276 14.85 18.72 1.45
CA ALA A 276 14.57 20.09 1.03
C ALA A 276 14.02 20.07 -0.40
N LYS A 277 13.17 21.04 -0.73
CA LYS A 277 12.86 21.37 -2.12
C LYS A 277 12.55 22.85 -2.28
N GLU A 278 12.66 23.29 -3.52
CA GLU A 278 12.18 24.58 -3.96
C GLU A 278 10.67 24.53 -4.24
N TRP A 279 9.98 25.62 -3.94
CA TRP A 279 8.57 25.80 -4.20
C TRP A 279 8.29 27.19 -4.78
N GLU A 280 7.45 27.23 -5.82
CA GLU A 280 6.89 28.46 -6.36
C GLU A 280 5.38 28.26 -6.57
N GLY A 281 4.60 29.26 -6.19
CA GLY A 281 3.20 29.39 -6.55
C GLY A 281 3.00 30.23 -7.80
N PHE A 282 1.75 30.32 -8.25
CA PHE A 282 1.33 31.22 -9.32
C PHE A 282 0.06 31.97 -8.89
N ILE A 283 0.08 33.30 -9.03
CA ILE A 283 -1.06 34.15 -8.70
C ILE A 283 -1.72 34.58 -10.00
N SER A 284 -2.93 34.07 -10.25
CA SER A 284 -3.67 34.26 -11.50
C SER A 284 -3.97 35.73 -11.80
N VAL A 285 -4.29 36.52 -10.77
CA VAL A 285 -4.60 37.95 -10.90
C VAL A 285 -3.39 38.73 -11.39
N TRP A 286 -2.20 38.42 -10.88
CA TRP A 286 -0.95 39.08 -11.29
C TRP A 286 -0.35 38.49 -12.56
N ARG A 287 -0.76 37.27 -12.93
CA ARG A 287 -0.14 36.45 -13.99
C ARG A 287 1.36 36.24 -13.76
N LEU A 288 1.76 36.16 -12.50
CA LEU A 288 3.15 36.04 -12.07
C LEU A 288 3.31 34.89 -11.07
N LYS A 289 4.53 34.35 -11.02
CA LYS A 289 4.94 33.43 -9.97
C LYS A 289 5.12 34.17 -8.64
N THR A 290 4.93 33.47 -7.54
CA THR A 290 5.39 33.96 -6.22
C THR A 290 6.91 33.90 -6.16
N PRO A 291 7.55 34.60 -5.20
CA PRO A 291 8.95 34.34 -4.88
C PRO A 291 9.22 32.86 -4.65
N LEU A 292 10.43 32.43 -5.03
CA LEU A 292 10.94 31.09 -4.78
C LEU A 292 11.16 30.89 -3.28
N GLU A 293 10.57 29.84 -2.74
CA GLU A 293 10.72 29.44 -1.34
C GLU A 293 11.49 28.12 -1.26
N ILE A 294 12.32 27.97 -0.23
CA ILE A 294 12.92 26.68 0.13
C ILE A 294 12.13 26.11 1.31
N CYS A 295 11.75 24.84 1.23
CA CYS A 295 10.91 24.21 2.24
C CYS A 295 11.38 22.80 2.62
N PHE A 296 11.08 22.41 3.85
CA PHE A 296 11.08 21.01 4.26
C PHE A 296 9.96 20.32 3.48
N THR A 297 10.25 19.19 2.84
CA THR A 297 9.20 18.42 2.15
C THR A 297 8.32 17.70 3.14
N ALA A 298 7.06 17.50 2.77
CA ALA A 298 6.21 16.52 3.43
C ALA A 298 6.91 15.14 3.51
N GLY A 299 6.63 14.41 4.59
CA GLY A 299 7.34 13.18 4.96
C GLY A 299 8.61 13.41 5.79
N SER A 300 9.17 14.62 5.87
CA SER A 300 10.29 14.87 6.78
C SER A 300 9.88 14.57 8.22
N ALA A 301 10.74 13.88 8.96
CA ALA A 301 10.42 13.33 10.27
C ALA A 301 11.55 13.57 11.28
N PHE A 302 11.18 13.76 12.54
CA PHE A 302 12.07 14.21 13.61
C PHE A 302 11.76 13.46 14.92
N ILE A 303 12.78 13.07 15.66
CA ILE A 303 12.64 12.75 17.09
C ILE A 303 12.86 14.06 17.86
N ILE A 304 11.82 14.50 18.57
CA ILE A 304 11.84 15.69 19.42
C ILE A 304 11.76 15.31 20.89
N ASP A 305 12.38 16.12 21.75
CA ASP A 305 12.30 15.98 23.20
C ASP A 305 11.17 16.85 23.76
N VAL A 306 10.09 16.21 24.23
CA VAL A 306 8.85 16.87 24.67
C VAL A 306 8.76 16.87 26.18
N LYS A 307 8.67 18.05 26.80
CA LYS A 307 8.35 18.16 28.23
C LYS A 307 6.83 18.17 28.42
N GLU A 308 6.37 17.80 29.62
CA GLU A 308 4.94 17.88 29.97
C GLU A 308 4.34 19.26 29.68
N ASP A 309 5.08 20.33 30.02
CA ASP A 309 4.67 21.72 29.79
C ASP A 309 4.61 22.12 28.30
N ASP A 310 5.27 21.36 27.41
CA ASP A 310 5.23 21.62 25.96
C ASP A 310 3.95 21.11 25.30
N ILE A 311 3.30 20.08 25.88
CA ILE A 311 2.17 19.37 25.26
C ILE A 311 1.02 20.32 24.87
N PRO A 312 0.55 21.26 25.73
CA PRO A 312 -0.53 22.18 25.35
C PRO A 312 -0.17 23.06 24.14
N ARG A 313 1.08 23.53 24.08
CA ARG A 313 1.61 24.35 22.99
C ARG A 313 1.72 23.54 21.69
N LEU A 314 2.26 22.33 21.76
CA LEU A 314 2.37 21.43 20.62
C LEU A 314 1.00 21.04 20.07
N ARG A 315 0.01 20.77 20.92
CA ARG A 315 -1.39 20.56 20.50
C ARG A 315 -1.95 21.79 19.78
N GLN A 316 -1.66 23.00 20.26
CA GLN A 316 -2.10 24.22 19.60
C GLN A 316 -1.40 24.44 18.24
N LEU A 317 -0.10 24.13 18.14
CA LEU A 317 0.64 24.19 16.89
C LEU A 317 0.14 23.16 15.89
N GLN A 318 -0.18 21.93 16.32
CA GLN A 318 -0.72 20.89 15.43
C GLN A 318 -2.07 21.31 14.84
N LYS A 319 -2.91 22.00 15.62
CA LYS A 319 -4.12 22.64 15.10
C LYS A 319 -3.77 23.70 14.05
N LYS A 320 -2.93 24.69 14.39
CA LYS A 320 -2.70 25.89 13.56
C LYS A 320 -1.80 25.68 12.34
N GLY A 321 -0.88 24.74 12.39
CA GLY A 321 0.29 24.62 11.52
C GLY A 321 1.46 25.49 11.99
N ILE A 322 2.66 25.21 11.48
CA ILE A 322 3.91 25.94 11.76
C ILE A 322 4.44 26.64 10.51
N GLY A 323 5.26 27.68 10.70
CA GLY A 323 5.89 28.39 9.60
C GLY A 323 4.94 29.23 8.74
N MET A 324 5.29 29.40 7.47
CA MET A 324 4.61 30.29 6.53
C MET A 324 3.53 29.57 5.70
N LEU A 325 2.61 30.37 5.15
CA LEU A 325 1.56 29.90 4.23
C LEU A 325 0.62 28.81 4.79
N THR A 326 0.45 28.73 6.12
CA THR A 326 -0.40 27.71 6.76
C THR A 326 -1.88 27.75 6.32
N HIS A 327 -2.35 28.92 5.87
CA HIS A 327 -3.70 29.08 5.32
C HIS A 327 -3.86 28.44 3.92
N LEU A 328 -2.76 28.10 3.25
CA LEU A 328 -2.70 27.41 1.96
C LEU A 328 -2.45 25.90 2.09
N GLY A 329 -2.40 25.39 3.33
CA GLY A 329 -2.16 23.97 3.61
C GLY A 329 -0.69 23.60 3.83
N PHE A 330 0.20 24.58 4.03
CA PHE A 330 1.59 24.36 4.45
C PHE A 330 1.71 24.18 5.97
N GLY A 331 2.85 23.68 6.42
CA GLY A 331 3.18 23.65 7.85
C GLY A 331 2.38 22.63 8.66
N ARG A 332 1.79 21.63 8.01
CA ARG A 332 0.99 20.58 8.66
C ARG A 332 1.90 19.46 9.15
N PHE A 333 1.65 18.98 10.35
CA PHE A 333 2.43 17.93 10.98
C PHE A 333 1.58 17.13 11.97
N VAL A 334 2.08 15.96 12.36
CA VAL A 334 1.53 15.10 13.39
C VAL A 334 2.64 14.70 14.35
N ILE A 335 2.31 14.47 15.63
CA ILE A 335 3.23 13.92 16.63
C ILE A 335 2.63 12.61 17.15
N GLY A 336 3.45 11.57 17.24
CA GLY A 336 3.01 10.25 17.71
C GLY A 336 2.30 9.42 16.65
N TRP A 337 2.64 9.60 15.37
CA TRP A 337 2.10 8.78 14.28
C TRP A 337 2.92 7.50 14.03
N GLN A 338 4.23 7.59 14.20
CA GLN A 338 5.18 6.48 14.06
C GLN A 338 5.40 5.85 15.44
N GLU A 339 5.02 4.58 15.60
CA GLU A 339 5.07 3.86 16.89
C GLU A 339 5.87 2.54 16.83
N SER A 340 6.30 2.10 15.65
CA SER A 340 7.00 0.83 15.46
C SER A 340 8.33 1.01 14.73
N GLU A 341 9.36 0.30 15.19
CA GLU A 341 10.67 0.22 14.53
C GLU A 341 10.62 -0.52 13.19
N LYS A 342 9.70 -1.47 13.06
CA LYS A 342 9.50 -2.30 11.87
C LYS A 342 8.03 -2.29 11.45
N TYR A 343 7.80 -2.25 10.15
CA TYR A 343 6.46 -2.31 9.57
C TYR A 343 6.32 -3.48 8.60
N TYR A 344 5.08 -3.91 8.40
CA TYR A 344 4.71 -4.90 7.39
C TYR A 344 3.71 -4.28 6.42
N ILE A 345 3.86 -4.55 5.12
CA ILE A 345 2.88 -4.10 4.12
C ILE A 345 1.57 -4.82 4.40
N ALA A 346 0.54 -4.04 4.77
CA ALA A 346 -0.81 -4.55 4.83
C ALA A 346 -1.23 -4.96 3.42
N GLN A 347 -1.59 -6.22 3.21
CA GLN A 347 -2.04 -6.68 1.91
C GLN A 347 -3.27 -5.86 1.51
N LYS A 348 -3.21 -5.23 0.32
CA LYS A 348 -4.41 -4.78 -0.37
C LYS A 348 -5.19 -6.04 -0.73
N ASP A 349 -6.13 -6.44 0.11
CA ASP A 349 -7.16 -7.39 -0.28
C ASP A 349 -8.01 -6.73 -1.37
N LYS A 350 -7.53 -6.80 -2.62
CA LYS A 350 -8.32 -6.41 -3.78
C LYS A 350 -9.60 -7.25 -3.72
N LYS A 351 -10.73 -6.61 -3.42
CA LYS A 351 -12.06 -7.17 -3.70
C LYS A 351 -12.15 -7.36 -5.20
N TYR A 352 -11.82 -8.56 -5.66
CA TYR A 352 -12.39 -9.06 -6.89
C TYR A 352 -13.88 -9.25 -6.61
N SER A 353 -14.74 -8.45 -7.26
CA SER A 353 -16.15 -8.81 -7.34
C SER A 353 -16.22 -10.20 -7.95
N LYS A 354 -16.79 -11.18 -7.24
CA LYS A 354 -17.04 -12.51 -7.84
C LYS A 354 -17.84 -12.26 -9.14
N PRO A 355 -17.30 -12.61 -10.32
CA PRO A 355 -18.07 -12.47 -11.55
C PRO A 355 -19.36 -13.27 -11.40
N VAL A 356 -20.48 -12.68 -11.82
CA VAL A 356 -21.82 -13.29 -11.71
C VAL A 356 -21.94 -14.55 -12.60
N SER A 357 -21.02 -14.74 -13.53
CA SER A 357 -20.94 -15.88 -14.43
C SER A 357 -20.26 -17.09 -13.77
N THR A 358 -20.82 -18.28 -14.01
CA THR A 358 -20.15 -19.55 -13.71
C THR A 358 -18.81 -19.66 -14.46
N PRO A 359 -17.74 -20.17 -13.81
CA PRO A 359 -16.45 -20.37 -14.47
C PRO A 359 -16.60 -21.26 -15.73
N PRO A 360 -16.00 -20.88 -16.88
CA PRO A 360 -16.03 -21.71 -18.08
C PRO A 360 -15.48 -23.11 -17.83
N GLN A 361 -16.05 -24.12 -18.49
CA GLN A 361 -15.63 -25.52 -18.31
C GLN A 361 -14.12 -25.73 -18.59
N ALA A 362 -13.57 -24.99 -19.56
CA ALA A 362 -12.13 -25.02 -19.88
C ALA A 362 -11.26 -24.53 -18.72
N LEU A 363 -11.71 -23.50 -17.99
CA LEU A 363 -10.99 -23.01 -16.82
C LEU A 363 -11.09 -24.00 -15.66
N LYS A 364 -12.28 -24.59 -15.45
CA LYS A 364 -12.48 -25.68 -14.48
C LYS A 364 -11.53 -26.85 -14.75
N SER A 365 -11.39 -27.28 -16.01
CA SER A 365 -10.46 -28.36 -16.37
C SER A 365 -8.99 -28.01 -16.14
N ILE A 366 -8.56 -26.78 -16.46
CA ILE A 366 -7.17 -26.34 -16.25
C ILE A 366 -6.84 -26.33 -14.76
N ILE A 367 -7.72 -25.74 -13.94
CA ILE A 367 -7.51 -25.66 -12.49
C ILE A 367 -7.52 -27.06 -11.87
N SER A 368 -8.40 -27.96 -12.34
CA SER A 368 -8.40 -29.36 -11.91
C SER A 368 -7.09 -30.06 -12.21
N SER A 369 -6.55 -29.92 -13.43
CA SER A 369 -5.27 -30.52 -13.81
C SER A 369 -4.11 -29.96 -12.98
N LEU A 370 -4.04 -28.64 -12.78
CA LEU A 370 -3.01 -28.01 -11.96
C LEU A 370 -3.08 -28.45 -10.49
N ALA A 371 -4.29 -28.56 -9.94
CA ALA A 371 -4.50 -29.04 -8.58
C ALA A 371 -4.04 -30.49 -8.43
N GLU A 372 -4.37 -31.35 -9.41
CA GLU A 372 -3.94 -32.74 -9.42
C GLU A 372 -2.42 -32.89 -9.55
N GLU A 373 -1.79 -32.12 -10.45
CA GLU A 373 -0.33 -32.08 -10.60
C GLU A 373 0.36 -31.63 -9.30
N PHE A 374 -0.17 -30.61 -8.63
CA PHE A 374 0.33 -30.14 -7.35
C PHE A 374 0.26 -31.23 -6.27
N LEU A 375 -0.88 -31.91 -6.15
CA LEU A 375 -1.05 -32.99 -5.18
C LEU A 375 -0.11 -34.16 -5.45
N ILE A 376 0.06 -34.55 -6.72
CA ILE A 376 1.00 -35.59 -7.13
C ILE A 376 2.43 -35.18 -6.77
N ALA A 377 2.85 -33.97 -7.12
CA ALA A 377 4.20 -33.47 -6.87
C ALA A 377 4.54 -33.41 -5.37
N ASN A 378 3.61 -32.94 -4.54
CA ASN A 378 3.84 -32.91 -3.08
C ASN A 378 3.76 -34.29 -2.45
N THR A 379 2.88 -35.17 -2.92
CA THR A 379 2.85 -36.58 -2.51
C THR A 379 4.20 -37.26 -2.80
N GLN A 380 4.78 -37.01 -3.97
CA GLN A 380 6.11 -37.50 -4.32
C GLN A 380 7.19 -36.96 -3.38
N LYS A 381 7.16 -35.66 -3.02
CA LYS A 381 8.10 -35.07 -2.05
C LYS A 381 8.00 -35.74 -0.68
N ILE A 382 6.79 -35.98 -0.18
CA ILE A 382 6.58 -36.66 1.11
C ILE A 382 7.13 -38.09 1.03
N ALA A 383 6.80 -38.83 -0.04
CA ALA A 383 7.31 -40.19 -0.26
C ALA A 383 8.84 -40.25 -0.37
N ILE A 384 9.48 -39.27 -1.03
CA ILE A 384 10.95 -39.16 -1.12
C ILE A 384 11.56 -38.94 0.28
N ARG A 385 10.99 -38.02 1.07
CA ARG A 385 11.45 -37.77 2.45
C ARG A 385 11.33 -39.05 3.28
N LYS A 386 10.19 -39.74 3.21
CA LYS A 386 10.00 -41.00 3.95
C LYS A 386 10.96 -42.09 3.50
N ALA A 387 11.20 -42.23 2.20
CA ALA A 387 12.16 -43.20 1.66
C ALA A 387 13.59 -42.93 2.16
N SER A 388 13.96 -41.65 2.35
CA SER A 388 15.28 -41.27 2.85
C SER A 388 15.54 -41.74 4.29
N GLU A 389 14.50 -41.96 5.10
CA GLU A 389 14.65 -42.50 6.46
C GLU A 389 15.09 -43.98 6.49
N PHE A 390 14.88 -44.72 5.39
CA PHE A 390 15.24 -46.13 5.25
C PHE A 390 16.65 -46.28 4.68
N GLU A 391 17.66 -45.88 5.43
CA GLU A 391 19.03 -45.80 4.91
C GLU A 391 19.81 -47.12 4.93
N LYS A 392 19.44 -48.10 5.75
CA LYS A 392 20.23 -49.33 5.99
C LYS A 392 19.49 -50.58 5.54
N ASN A 393 20.26 -51.58 5.09
CA ASN A 393 19.76 -52.90 4.66
C ASN A 393 18.64 -52.82 3.61
N ILE A 394 18.78 -51.90 2.64
CA ILE A 394 17.78 -51.68 1.58
C ILE A 394 17.53 -53.00 0.84
N PRO A 395 16.25 -53.40 0.61
CA PRO A 395 15.92 -54.67 -0.02
C PRO A 395 16.46 -54.78 -1.46
N PRO A 396 16.63 -56.01 -1.99
CA PRO A 396 17.10 -56.22 -3.37
C PRO A 396 16.22 -55.57 -4.44
N LYS A 397 16.83 -55.07 -5.53
CA LYS A 397 16.15 -54.42 -6.67
C LYS A 397 15.00 -55.26 -7.23
N SER A 398 15.20 -56.57 -7.31
CA SER A 398 14.20 -57.51 -7.79
C SER A 398 12.95 -57.56 -6.89
N LEU A 399 13.15 -57.44 -5.57
CA LEU A 399 12.05 -57.37 -4.61
C LEU A 399 11.35 -56.00 -4.66
N LEU A 400 12.11 -54.90 -4.68
CA LEU A 400 11.54 -53.55 -4.77
C LEU A 400 10.77 -53.34 -6.08
N SER A 401 11.30 -53.80 -7.21
CA SER A 401 10.61 -53.76 -8.50
C SER A 401 9.33 -54.61 -8.52
N LYS A 402 9.32 -55.75 -7.80
CA LYS A 402 8.13 -56.60 -7.69
C LYS A 402 7.05 -55.93 -6.83
N LEU A 403 7.45 -55.25 -5.75
CA LEU A 403 6.52 -54.47 -4.91
C LEU A 403 5.95 -53.27 -5.69
N GLU A 404 6.78 -52.52 -6.40
CA GLU A 404 6.39 -51.38 -7.25
C GLU A 404 5.36 -51.81 -8.32
N LYS A 405 5.60 -52.95 -8.98
CA LYS A 405 4.64 -53.55 -9.92
C LYS A 405 3.32 -53.92 -9.24
N ALA A 406 3.37 -54.49 -8.04
CA ALA A 406 2.17 -54.84 -7.29
C ALA A 406 1.37 -53.62 -6.81
N VAL A 407 1.99 -52.45 -6.63
CA VAL A 407 1.27 -51.18 -6.39
C VAL A 407 0.48 -50.76 -7.63
N THR A 408 1.11 -50.87 -8.80
CA THR A 408 0.48 -50.49 -10.07
C THR A 408 -0.70 -51.41 -10.42
N GLU A 409 -0.61 -52.69 -10.06
CA GLU A 409 -1.64 -53.71 -10.30
C GLU A 409 -2.66 -53.88 -9.16
N ASP A 410 -2.65 -53.03 -8.12
CA ASP A 410 -3.52 -53.13 -6.92
C ASP A 410 -3.42 -54.46 -6.14
N LYS A 411 -2.28 -55.15 -6.25
CA LYS A 411 -2.04 -56.48 -5.63
C LYS A 411 -1.06 -56.44 -4.46
N LEU A 412 -0.66 -55.25 -4.01
CA LEU A 412 0.35 -55.13 -2.95
C LEU A 412 -0.08 -55.85 -1.66
N THR A 413 -1.35 -55.71 -1.25
CA THR A 413 -1.89 -56.35 -0.04
C THR A 413 -1.79 -57.87 -0.09
N GLU A 414 -2.15 -58.48 -1.22
CA GLU A 414 -2.06 -59.94 -1.43
C GLU A 414 -0.59 -60.40 -1.46
N LEU A 415 0.26 -59.63 -2.15
CA LEU A 415 1.68 -59.93 -2.24
C LEU A 415 2.36 -59.91 -0.87
N LEU A 416 2.04 -58.94 -0.01
CA LEU A 416 2.59 -58.83 1.34
C LEU A 416 2.15 -59.99 2.25
N LYS A 417 0.89 -60.47 2.12
CA LYS A 417 0.39 -61.63 2.86
C LYS A 417 1.11 -62.93 2.48
N ASN A 418 1.48 -63.07 1.20
CA ASN A 418 2.06 -64.29 0.63
C ASN A 418 3.58 -64.20 0.39
N LEU A 419 4.31 -63.34 1.11
CA LEU A 419 5.77 -63.23 0.97
C LEU A 419 6.50 -64.48 1.46
N LYS A 420 7.44 -64.97 0.64
CA LYS A 420 8.43 -65.98 1.08
C LYS A 420 9.25 -65.43 2.26
N THR A 421 9.66 -66.31 3.18
CA THR A 421 10.42 -65.96 4.39
C THR A 421 11.65 -65.09 4.09
N THR A 422 12.38 -65.40 3.02
CA THR A 422 13.55 -64.63 2.59
C THR A 422 13.20 -63.18 2.21
N ALA A 423 12.11 -62.97 1.47
CA ALA A 423 11.67 -61.64 1.06
C ALA A 423 11.15 -60.83 2.26
N LYS A 424 10.42 -61.48 3.17
CA LYS A 424 9.97 -60.87 4.42
C LYS A 424 11.15 -60.42 5.28
N ASN A 425 12.19 -61.25 5.41
CA ASN A 425 13.41 -60.91 6.15
C ASN A 425 14.16 -59.69 5.57
N HIS A 426 14.13 -59.50 4.24
CA HIS A 426 14.72 -58.30 3.65
C HIS A 426 13.93 -57.03 3.99
N LEU A 427 12.60 -57.10 4.03
CA LEU A 427 11.75 -55.97 4.38
C LEU A 427 11.79 -55.63 5.88
N THR A 428 11.96 -56.62 6.76
CA THR A 428 12.06 -56.37 8.21
C THR A 428 13.44 -55.86 8.64
N LYS A 429 14.51 -56.20 7.89
CA LYS A 429 15.87 -55.68 8.14
C LYS A 429 16.06 -54.23 7.72
N CYS A 430 15.28 -53.77 6.73
CA CYS A 430 15.22 -52.36 6.34
C CYS A 430 14.28 -51.63 7.30
N LYS A 431 14.78 -50.67 8.06
CA LYS A 431 14.00 -49.98 9.11
C LYS A 431 14.39 -48.52 9.24
N THR A 432 13.43 -47.73 9.70
CA THR A 432 13.64 -46.40 10.25
C THR A 432 13.97 -46.51 11.75
N SER A 433 14.04 -45.38 12.46
CA SER A 433 14.08 -45.35 13.92
C SER A 433 12.80 -45.91 14.57
N GLU A 434 11.67 -45.87 13.86
CA GLU A 434 10.34 -46.12 14.44
C GLU A 434 9.73 -47.46 14.01
N GLN A 435 9.96 -47.91 12.78
CA GLN A 435 9.31 -49.10 12.22
C GLN A 435 10.11 -49.75 11.10
N THR A 436 9.84 -51.04 10.84
CA THR A 436 10.40 -51.74 9.68
C THR A 436 9.66 -51.36 8.40
N LEU A 437 10.30 -51.55 7.23
CA LEU A 437 9.67 -51.31 5.94
C LEU A 437 8.47 -52.24 5.73
N TYR A 438 8.53 -53.46 6.26
CA TYR A 438 7.39 -54.38 6.22
C TYR A 438 6.20 -53.83 7.02
N ASP A 439 6.44 -53.40 8.26
CA ASP A 439 5.37 -52.88 9.13
C ASP A 439 4.79 -51.58 8.56
N PHE A 440 5.66 -50.69 8.04
CA PHE A 440 5.23 -49.47 7.35
C PHE A 440 4.29 -49.77 6.17
N LEU A 441 4.66 -50.69 5.28
CA LEU A 441 3.84 -51.03 4.11
C LEU A 441 2.51 -51.68 4.52
N VAL A 442 2.50 -52.52 5.56
CA VAL A 442 1.29 -53.14 6.07
C VAL A 442 0.38 -52.11 6.74
N ASP A 443 0.94 -51.20 7.54
CA ASP A 443 0.19 -50.16 8.24
C ASP A 443 -0.35 -49.10 7.28
N PHE A 444 0.44 -48.73 6.27
CA PHE A 444 -0.01 -47.84 5.20
C PHE A 444 -1.21 -48.41 4.44
N LEU A 445 -1.33 -49.73 4.32
CA LEU A 445 -2.47 -50.38 3.66
C LEU A 445 -3.67 -50.60 4.59
N LYS A 446 -3.47 -50.63 5.92
CA LYS A 446 -4.53 -50.88 6.92
C LYS A 446 -5.18 -49.61 7.45
N LYS A 447 -4.45 -48.49 7.54
CA LYS A 447 -4.96 -47.26 8.13
C LYS A 447 -5.82 -46.48 7.12
N ASP A 448 -7.07 -46.20 7.48
CA ASP A 448 -7.86 -45.14 6.84
C ASP A 448 -7.34 -43.73 7.15
N ASN A 449 -6.33 -43.61 8.02
CA ASN A 449 -5.73 -42.34 8.43
C ASN A 449 -4.32 -42.17 7.87
N HIS A 450 -4.24 -41.72 6.62
CA HIS A 450 -3.01 -41.18 6.03
C HIS A 450 -2.89 -39.71 6.43
N GLU A 451 -2.56 -39.42 7.69
CA GLU A 451 -2.56 -38.04 8.21
C GLU A 451 -1.72 -37.09 7.35
N GLU A 452 -0.56 -37.51 6.85
CA GLU A 452 0.26 -36.66 5.97
C GLU A 452 -0.41 -36.33 4.62
N LEU A 453 -1.07 -37.32 3.99
CA LEU A 453 -1.81 -37.10 2.74
C LEU A 453 -3.12 -36.34 2.98
N LYS A 454 -3.77 -36.58 4.11
CA LYS A 454 -4.96 -35.85 4.55
C LYS A 454 -4.63 -34.40 4.92
N ASN A 455 -3.48 -34.15 5.53
CA ASN A 455 -2.98 -32.80 5.83
C ASN A 455 -2.65 -32.03 4.55
N LEU A 456 -2.06 -32.70 3.56
CA LEU A 456 -1.87 -32.14 2.21
C LEU A 456 -3.21 -31.77 1.55
N LEU A 457 -4.21 -32.65 1.69
CA LEU A 457 -5.59 -32.38 1.25
C LEU A 457 -6.33 -31.36 2.13
N ASN A 458 -5.82 -31.04 3.33
CA ASN A 458 -6.45 -30.11 4.27
C ASN A 458 -5.77 -28.74 4.32
N GLU A 459 -4.79 -28.50 3.46
CA GLU A 459 -4.04 -27.25 3.42
C GLU A 459 -4.99 -26.07 3.09
N HIS A 460 -5.05 -25.11 4.01
CA HIS A 460 -6.13 -24.12 4.11
C HIS A 460 -6.31 -23.26 2.84
N ASN A 461 -5.22 -23.00 2.11
CA ASN A 461 -5.21 -22.22 0.88
C ASN A 461 -5.66 -23.05 -0.33
N PHE A 462 -5.29 -24.34 -0.38
CA PHE A 462 -5.62 -25.26 -1.46
C PHE A 462 -7.11 -25.64 -1.44
N ASN A 463 -7.63 -25.93 -0.25
CA ASN A 463 -9.05 -26.24 -0.04
C ASN A 463 -10.00 -25.11 -0.39
N ARG A 464 -9.56 -23.87 -0.19
CA ARG A 464 -10.36 -22.70 -0.59
C ARG A 464 -10.54 -22.67 -2.10
N ILE A 465 -9.46 -22.86 -2.86
CA ILE A 465 -9.48 -22.87 -4.33
C ILE A 465 -10.35 -24.01 -4.85
N LEU A 466 -10.19 -25.22 -4.31
CA LEU A 466 -10.98 -26.38 -4.73
C LEU A 466 -12.48 -26.18 -4.51
N ARG A 467 -12.87 -25.67 -3.33
CA ARG A 467 -14.26 -25.34 -3.00
C ARG A 467 -14.83 -24.22 -3.87
N ASP A 468 -14.05 -23.17 -4.13
CA ASP A 468 -14.49 -22.01 -4.91
C ASP A 468 -14.80 -22.35 -6.38
N PHE A 469 -14.21 -23.41 -6.93
CA PHE A 469 -14.47 -23.87 -8.30
C PHE A 469 -15.38 -25.10 -8.39
N GLU A 470 -15.90 -25.61 -7.25
CA GLU A 470 -16.62 -26.89 -7.15
C GLU A 470 -15.80 -28.07 -7.69
N LEU A 471 -14.47 -27.95 -7.62
CA LEU A 471 -13.54 -28.94 -8.14
C LEU A 471 -13.13 -29.84 -6.99
N PHE A 472 -13.63 -31.07 -7.03
CA PHE A 472 -13.34 -32.17 -6.11
C PHE A 472 -14.01 -32.08 -4.74
N ASP A 473 -14.74 -33.14 -4.41
CA ASP A 473 -14.98 -33.49 -3.02
C ASP A 473 -13.68 -34.15 -2.50
N ILE A 474 -13.10 -33.61 -1.43
CA ILE A 474 -11.91 -34.18 -0.78
C ILE A 474 -12.19 -35.59 -0.23
N ASN A 475 -13.48 -35.94 -0.09
CA ASN A 475 -13.94 -37.28 0.25
C ASN A 475 -14.13 -38.20 -0.97
N ASN A 476 -13.84 -37.72 -2.18
CA ASN A 476 -13.88 -38.54 -3.39
C ASN A 476 -12.76 -39.61 -3.33
N SER A 477 -13.16 -40.87 -3.30
CA SER A 477 -12.29 -42.05 -3.15
C SER A 477 -11.19 -42.15 -4.20
N ASP A 478 -11.37 -41.54 -5.37
CA ASP A 478 -10.55 -41.80 -6.54
C ASP A 478 -9.20 -41.07 -6.49
N ILE A 479 -9.18 -39.81 -6.03
CA ILE A 479 -7.95 -39.03 -5.89
C ILE A 479 -7.09 -39.58 -4.78
N LEU A 480 -7.69 -39.86 -3.62
CA LEU A 480 -6.95 -40.42 -2.50
C LEU A 480 -6.30 -41.76 -2.90
N THR A 481 -7.02 -42.59 -3.66
CA THR A 481 -6.47 -43.84 -4.23
C THR A 481 -5.29 -43.56 -5.16
N LYS A 482 -5.40 -42.55 -6.04
CA LYS A 482 -4.30 -42.14 -6.93
C LYS A 482 -3.08 -41.65 -6.13
N LEU A 483 -3.27 -40.82 -5.11
CA LEU A 483 -2.18 -40.33 -4.26
C LEU A 483 -1.52 -41.45 -3.46
N LYS A 484 -2.29 -42.40 -2.90
CA LYS A 484 -1.73 -43.59 -2.23
C LYS A 484 -0.83 -44.40 -3.16
N LYS A 485 -1.28 -44.62 -4.41
CA LYS A 485 -0.46 -45.30 -5.45
C LYS A 485 0.80 -44.52 -5.77
N THR A 486 0.67 -43.22 -6.04
CA THR A 486 1.83 -42.34 -6.30
C THR A 486 2.83 -42.40 -5.15
N TYR A 487 2.36 -42.28 -3.91
CA TYR A 487 3.19 -42.33 -2.72
C TYR A 487 4.01 -43.62 -2.66
N LEU A 488 3.33 -44.77 -2.72
CA LEU A 488 3.99 -46.08 -2.59
C LEU A 488 4.95 -46.36 -3.75
N SER A 489 4.54 -46.05 -5.00
CA SER A 489 5.40 -46.21 -6.17
C SER A 489 6.64 -45.32 -6.07
N THR A 490 6.49 -44.05 -5.67
CA THR A 490 7.63 -43.15 -5.48
C THR A 490 8.55 -43.64 -4.37
N LEU A 491 8.01 -44.04 -3.22
CA LEU A 491 8.81 -44.56 -2.11
C LEU A 491 9.64 -45.77 -2.53
N LEU A 492 9.02 -46.77 -3.16
CA LEU A 492 9.70 -47.99 -3.61
C LEU A 492 10.73 -47.71 -4.72
N SER A 493 10.41 -46.79 -5.64
CA SER A 493 11.32 -46.37 -6.71
C SER A 493 12.56 -45.66 -6.17
N VAL A 494 12.40 -44.79 -5.17
CA VAL A 494 13.51 -44.09 -4.51
C VAL A 494 14.39 -45.07 -3.75
N LEU A 495 13.82 -46.00 -2.99
CA LEU A 495 14.59 -47.06 -2.31
C LEU A 495 15.41 -47.89 -3.32
N ARG A 496 14.81 -48.24 -4.47
CA ARG A 496 15.48 -48.98 -5.53
C ARG A 496 16.64 -48.18 -6.14
N LYS A 497 16.50 -46.86 -6.28
CA LYS A 497 17.58 -45.96 -6.74
C LYS A 497 18.66 -45.77 -5.68
N MET A 498 18.32 -45.71 -4.38
CA MET A 498 19.30 -45.63 -3.30
C MET A 498 20.19 -46.87 -3.25
N GLN A 499 19.66 -48.03 -3.62
CA GLN A 499 20.44 -49.26 -3.80
C GLN A 499 21.44 -49.21 -4.97
N ASN A 500 21.38 -48.20 -5.87
CA ASN A 500 22.40 -47.99 -6.91
C ASN A 500 23.60 -47.17 -6.42
N ARG A 501 23.47 -46.45 -5.31
CA ARG A 501 24.47 -45.49 -4.80
C ARG A 501 25.36 -46.07 -3.69
N ARG A 502 25.14 -47.33 -3.33
CA ARG A 502 25.99 -48.17 -2.48
C ARG A 502 26.31 -49.43 -3.25
#